data_AF-X0X8E5-F1
#
_entry.id   AF-X0X8E5-F1
#
_cell.length_a   1.000
_cell.length_b   1.000
_cell.length_c   1.000
_cell.angle_alpha   90.00
_cell.angle_beta   90.00
_cell.angle_gamma   90.00
#
_symmetry.space_group_name_H-M   'P 1'
#
loop_
_entity.id
_entity.type
_entity.pdbx_description
1 polymer ?
#
loop_
_entity_poly.entity_id
_entity_poly.type
_entity_poly.pdbx_seq_one_letter_code
_entity_poly.pdbx_strand_id
1 'polypeptide(L)' 'MATRNHRSLEQLGGEYSITATVMGWKHIFVKQKLEYIHYNPVRDHWNIVKNPSEYPYSSSRNYEGGTDWHQLEMMDMF' A
#
# COMPACT_ATOMS: atom_id res chain seq x y z
N MET A 1 -40.10 8.97 21.27
CA MET A 1 -40.49 8.68 19.86
C MET A 1 -39.26 8.86 18.98
N ALA A 2 -38.60 7.78 18.57
CA ALA A 2 -37.46 7.83 17.66
C ALA A 2 -37.93 7.42 16.26
N THR A 3 -37.84 8.31 15.28
CA THR A 3 -38.13 8.01 13.88
C THR A 3 -37.01 7.13 13.33
N ARG A 4 -37.32 5.86 13.05
CA ARG A 4 -36.39 4.93 12.40
C ARG A 4 -36.15 5.42 10.98
N ASN A 5 -34.95 5.94 10.72
CA ASN A 5 -34.54 6.43 9.41
C ASN A 5 -34.35 5.24 8.46
N HIS A 6 -35.43 4.77 7.84
CA HIS A 6 -35.42 3.67 6.88
C HIS A 6 -35.07 4.22 5.50
N ARG A 7 -33.77 4.30 5.20
CA ARG A 7 -33.30 4.61 3.84
C ARG A 7 -33.67 3.47 2.89
N SER A 8 -34.09 3.80 1.67
CA SER A 8 -34.48 2.81 0.66
C SER A 8 -33.25 2.07 0.13
N LEU A 9 -33.44 0.81 -0.30
CA LEU A 9 -32.34 -0.02 -0.83
C LEU A 9 -31.67 0.60 -2.07
N GLU A 10 -32.41 1.38 -2.85
CA GLU A 10 -31.90 2.12 -4.01
C GLU A 10 -30.94 3.25 -3.59
N GLN A 11 -31.27 3.98 -2.52
CA GLN A 11 -30.38 5.01 -1.96
C GLN A 11 -29.09 4.39 -1.41
N LEU A 12 -29.21 3.26 -0.71
CA LEU A 12 -28.05 2.53 -0.21
C LEU A 12 -27.20 1.97 -1.36
N GLY A 13 -27.80 1.43 -2.42
CA GLY A 13 -27.09 0.93 -3.60
C GLY A 13 -26.23 1.99 -4.30
N GLY A 14 -26.74 3.22 -4.40
CA GLY A 14 -25.96 4.37 -4.91
C GLY A 14 -24.76 4.71 -4.03
N GLU A 15 -24.93 4.73 -2.70
CA GLU A 15 -23.83 4.97 -1.75
C GLU A 15 -22.75 3.88 -1.82
N TYR A 16 -23.14 2.61 -1.92
CA TYR A 16 -22.20 1.49 -2.05
C TYR A 16 -21.44 1.50 -3.38
N SER A 17 -22.08 1.91 -4.49
CA SER A 17 -21.41 2.04 -5.79
C SER A 17 -20.37 3.16 -5.81
N ILE A 18 -20.69 4.33 -5.25
CA ILE A 18 -19.78 5.47 -5.15
C ILE A 18 -18.61 5.13 -4.23
N THR A 19 -18.86 4.54 -3.07
CA THR A 19 -17.81 4.14 -2.13
C THR A 19 -16.88 3.08 -2.72
N ALA A 20 -17.41 2.06 -3.40
CA ALA A 20 -16.60 1.05 -4.10
C ALA A 20 -15.71 1.68 -5.18
N THR A 21 -16.26 2.63 -5.94
CA THR A 21 -15.51 3.37 -6.96
C THR A 21 -14.37 4.17 -6.32
N VAL A 22 -14.68 5.01 -5.33
CA VAL A 22 -13.67 5.84 -4.64
C VAL A 22 -12.58 4.99 -3.98
N MET A 23 -12.96 3.88 -3.33
CA MET A 23 -12.01 2.96 -2.71
C MET A 23 -11.12 2.27 -3.75
N GLY A 24 -11.69 1.87 -4.89
CA GLY A 24 -10.93 1.30 -6.00
C GLY A 24 -9.89 2.28 -6.57
N TRP A 25 -10.29 3.52 -6.82
CA TRP A 25 -9.38 4.58 -7.27
C TRP A 25 -8.28 4.88 -6.25
N LYS A 26 -8.62 4.94 -4.95
CA LYS A 26 -7.64 5.12 -3.88
C LYS A 26 -6.59 4.01 -3.88
N HIS A 27 -7.02 2.75 -4.03
CA HIS A 27 -6.10 1.61 -4.09
C HIS A 27 -5.15 1.70 -5.30
N ILE A 28 -5.68 2.00 -6.49
CA ILE A 28 -4.87 2.14 -7.71
C ILE A 28 -3.83 3.26 -7.56
N PHE A 29 -4.25 4.42 -7.05
CA PHE A 29 -3.36 5.56 -6.84
C PHE A 29 -2.24 5.25 -5.84
N VAL A 30 -2.57 4.63 -4.70
CA VAL A 30 -1.58 4.25 -3.69
C VAL A 30 -0.58 3.24 -4.27
N LYS A 31 -1.06 2.22 -4.98
CA LYS A 31 -0.21 1.21 -5.60
C LYS A 31 0.79 1.84 -6.59
N GLN A 32 0.32 2.73 -7.45
CA GLN A 32 1.17 3.44 -8.41
C GLN A 32 2.31 4.21 -7.71
N LYS A 33 2.00 4.92 -6.63
CA LYS A 33 2.99 5.71 -5.88
C LYS A 33 3.96 4.81 -5.12
N LEU A 34 3.47 3.71 -4.56
CA LEU A 34 4.30 2.73 -3.86
C LEU A 34 5.31 2.09 -4.81
N GLU A 35 4.86 1.66 -6.01
CA GLU A 35 5.74 1.15 -7.06
C GLU A 35 6.79 2.19 -7.47
N TYR A 36 6.39 3.45 -7.68
CA TYR A 36 7.34 4.51 -8.02
C TYR A 36 8.45 4.66 -6.98
N ILE A 37 8.11 4.65 -5.69
CA ILE A 37 9.07 4.82 -4.59
C ILE A 37 10.01 3.61 -4.53
N HIS A 38 9.49 2.37 -4.61
CA HIS A 38 10.32 1.17 -4.53
C HIS A 38 11.24 0.99 -5.73
N TYR A 39 10.82 1.38 -6.93
CA TYR A 39 11.67 1.29 -8.11
C TYR A 39 12.63 2.47 -8.26
N ASN A 40 12.46 3.57 -7.51
CA ASN A 40 13.33 4.73 -7.61
C ASN A 40 14.83 4.39 -7.44
N PRO A 41 15.26 3.58 -6.45
CA PRO A 41 16.67 3.17 -6.30
C PRO A 41 17.23 2.34 -7.46
N VAL A 42 16.38 1.69 -8.26
CA VAL A 42 16.78 0.82 -9.38
C VAL A 42 16.86 1.58 -10.70
N ARG A 43 16.07 2.65 -10.86
CA ARG A 43 16.00 3.44 -12.11
C ARG A 43 17.38 3.93 -12.54
N ASP A 44 17.62 3.96 -13.86
CA ASP A 44 18.89 4.37 -14.47
C ASP A 44 19.47 5.69 -13.95
N HIS A 45 18.60 6.65 -13.60
CA HIS A 45 19.03 7.93 -13.04
C HIS A 45 19.77 7.79 -11.70
N TRP A 46 19.34 6.84 -10.84
CA TRP A 46 19.94 6.60 -9.53
C TRP A 46 20.81 5.33 -9.53
N ASN A 47 20.30 4.21 -10.04
CA ASN A 47 20.98 2.91 -10.23
C ASN A 47 21.82 2.49 -9.00
N ILE A 48 21.24 2.62 -7.81
CA ILE A 48 21.89 2.35 -6.52
C ILE A 48 21.92 0.85 -6.24
N VAL A 49 20.84 0.14 -6.57
CA VAL A 49 20.67 -1.30 -6.33
C VAL A 49 20.07 -1.99 -7.56
N LYS A 50 20.22 -3.32 -7.65
CA LYS A 50 19.68 -4.10 -8.78
C LYS A 50 18.23 -4.51 -8.56
N ASN A 51 17.83 -4.69 -7.31
CA ASN A 51 16.46 -5.03 -6.94
C ASN A 51 15.92 -4.02 -5.90
N PRO A 52 14.62 -3.66 -5.94
CA PRO A 52 14.01 -2.77 -4.95
C PRO A 52 14.27 -3.20 -3.50
N SER A 53 14.27 -4.50 -3.21
CA SER A 53 14.42 -5.09 -1.87
C SER A 53 15.84 -5.08 -1.31
N GLU A 54 16.82 -4.69 -2.13
CA GLU A 54 18.21 -4.53 -1.72
C GLU A 54 18.48 -3.12 -1.17
N TYR A 55 17.59 -2.14 -1.38
CA TYR A 55 17.77 -0.80 -0.85
C TYR A 55 17.44 -0.77 0.65
N PRO A 56 18.42 -0.53 1.56
CA PRO A 56 18.21 -0.69 3.01
C PRO A 56 17.14 0.25 3.58
N TYR A 57 16.94 1.40 2.95
CA TYR A 57 15.95 2.40 3.34
C TYR A 57 14.61 2.24 2.61
N SER A 58 14.34 1.07 2.03
CA SER A 58 13.07 0.73 1.36
C SER A 58 12.29 -0.28 2.17
N SER A 59 10.97 -0.13 2.22
CA SER A 59 10.05 -1.16 2.75
C SER A 59 9.67 -2.24 1.74
N SER A 60 10.22 -2.22 0.52
CA SER A 60 9.93 -3.19 -0.57
C SER A 60 10.08 -4.64 -0.13
N ARG A 61 11.13 -4.95 0.63
CA ARG A 61 11.41 -6.31 1.12
C ARG A 61 10.34 -6.84 2.08
N ASN A 62 9.64 -5.96 2.81
CA ASN A 62 8.59 -6.36 3.74
C ASN A 62 7.40 -7.02 3.02
N TYR A 63 7.23 -6.74 1.72
CA TYR A 63 6.20 -7.34 0.88
C TYR A 63 6.62 -8.70 0.27
N GLU A 64 7.90 -9.04 0.27
CA GLU A 64 8.43 -10.24 -0.40
C GLU A 64 8.55 -11.47 0.52
N GLY A 65 8.58 -11.29 1.85
CA GLY A 65 8.75 -12.44 2.75
C GLY A 65 8.51 -12.20 4.24
N GLY A 66 7.95 -11.04 4.64
CA GLY A 66 7.58 -10.76 6.03
C GLY A 66 8.75 -10.64 7.01
N THR A 67 10.00 -10.62 6.53
CA THR A 67 11.19 -10.50 7.38
C THR A 67 11.68 -9.04 7.35
N ASP A 68 11.45 -8.35 8.45
CA ASP A 68 11.98 -7.01 8.69
C ASP A 68 13.51 -7.10 8.92
N TRP A 69 14.28 -6.25 8.25
CA TRP A 69 15.74 -6.19 8.44
C TRP A 69 16.12 -5.84 9.87
N HIS A 70 15.32 -5.00 10.54
CA HIS A 70 15.54 -4.68 11.94
C HIS A 70 15.42 -5.89 12.86
N GLN A 71 14.72 -6.93 12.42
CA GLN A 71 14.62 -8.19 13.17
C GLN A 71 15.85 -9.09 12.99
N LEU A 72 16.53 -9.00 11.84
CA LEU A 72 17.76 -9.75 11.54
C LEU A 72 19.01 -9.06 12.08
N GLU A 73 19.13 -7.74 11.97
CA GLU A 73 20.26 -6.99 12.55
C GLU A 73 20.27 -7.05 14.09
N MET A 74 19.10 -7.11 14.73
CA MET A 74 18.99 -7.37 16.17
C MET A 74 19.43 -8.78 16.56
N MET A 75 19.41 -9.76 15.64
CA MET A 75 19.88 -11.13 15.91
C MET A 75 21.39 -11.28 15.73
N ASP A 76 22.03 -10.50 14.86
CA ASP A 76 23.49 -10.49 14.67
C ASP A 76 24.24 -9.62 15.70
N MET A 77 23.50 -8.88 16.54
CA MET A 77 24.03 -8.04 17.61
C MET A 77 24.16 -8.75 18.97
N PHE A 78 23.76 -10.02 19.08
CA PHE A 78 23.84 -10.85 20.29
C PHE A 78 24.65 -12.14 20.08
#